data_AF-A0A0A2UZ67-F1
#
_entry.id   AF-A0A0A2UZ67-F1
#
_cell.length_a   1.000
_cell.length_b   1.000
_cell.length_c   1.000
_cell.angle_alpha   90.00
_cell.angle_beta   90.00
_cell.angle_gamma   90.00
#
_symmetry.space_group_name_H-M   'P 1'
#
loop_
_entity.id
_entity.type
_entity.pdbx_description
1 polymer ?
#
loop_
_entity_poly.entity_id
_entity_poly.type
_entity_poly.pdbx_seq_one_letter_code
_entity_poly.pdbx_strand_id
1 'polypeptide(L)'
;MTILDEVDIIVCGGGNAGCVPAGRLAILDHNIQVLIIEAVFRPGIYLRNMKLDSKTASFYNSHPSEWLDGRRAIVPCAHILGGGSSINFMMYTRASASDYDDFKAKGWTTKELIPFMKKHEAYQRACNNRGLHGFKGPIKVSFGNYTYPVMQDFLRASEPSGIPVTDDLQDLVTRHLEEHWLKLINRDAGRRSGAAHAYIHSTRSKCDNLHLRCNTKVDKVIIENGRAVGVATVPTIYHSDTNPPRKVYRSRKQIIVSGGTLSSSLVLQQSRIGSLPYILCLRANPDVESFDDFILGDPDVQKRVFDKWNLKGTGPLATNGIDAGVKIRPTEEELAEMRTWPTN
;
A
#
# COMPACT_ATOMS: atom_id res chain seq x y z
N MET A 1 13.87 22.27 -10.94
CA MET A 1 13.42 23.00 -9.74
C MET A 1 14.32 22.66 -8.58
N THR A 2 15.01 23.66 -8.05
CA THR A 2 15.65 23.60 -6.72
C THR A 2 14.55 23.37 -5.69
N ILE A 3 14.69 22.31 -4.88
CA ILE A 3 13.71 22.01 -3.83
C ILE A 3 13.88 23.05 -2.73
N LEU A 4 12.80 23.76 -2.42
CA LEU A 4 12.77 24.79 -1.38
C LEU A 4 13.13 24.17 -0.01
N ASP A 5 13.96 24.88 0.75
CA ASP A 5 14.28 24.49 2.12
C ASP A 5 13.15 24.83 3.10
N GLU A 6 12.17 25.63 2.67
CA GLU A 6 10.94 25.93 3.41
C GLU A 6 9.69 25.87 2.52
N VAL A 7 8.68 25.12 2.96
CA VAL A 7 7.38 24.98 2.28
C VAL A 7 6.22 25.15 3.27
N ASP A 8 4.98 25.13 2.79
CA ASP A 8 3.81 25.24 3.67
C ASP A 8 3.53 23.92 4.37
N ILE A 9 3.52 22.82 3.61
CA ILE A 9 3.16 21.50 4.10
C ILE A 9 4.24 20.48 3.76
N ILE A 10 4.68 19.70 4.76
CA ILE A 10 5.61 18.59 4.56
C ILE A 10 4.91 17.26 4.85
N VAL A 11 4.98 16.33 3.90
CA VAL A 11 4.49 14.96 4.04
C VAL A 11 5.68 14.00 4.12
N CYS A 12 5.81 13.31 5.25
CA CYS A 12 6.92 12.40 5.55
C CYS A 12 6.52 10.96 5.20
N GLY A 13 6.95 10.46 4.05
CA GLY A 13 6.58 9.15 3.53
C GLY A 13 5.60 9.28 2.37
N GLY A 14 6.02 8.76 1.22
CA GLY A 14 5.29 8.70 -0.04
C GLY A 14 4.52 7.40 -0.25
N GLY A 15 4.00 6.79 0.82
CA GLY A 15 3.11 5.63 0.74
C GLY A 15 1.68 5.99 0.34
N ASN A 16 0.76 5.01 0.37
CA ASN A 16 -0.67 5.20 0.04
C ASN A 16 -1.27 6.42 0.76
N ALA A 17 -1.14 6.47 2.09
CA ALA A 17 -1.68 7.53 2.93
C ALA A 17 -0.91 8.86 2.82
N GLY A 18 0.32 8.87 2.32
CA GLY A 18 1.10 10.08 2.08
C GLY A 18 0.79 10.72 0.72
N CYS A 19 0.65 9.89 -0.33
CA CYS A 19 0.37 10.37 -1.67
C CYS A 19 -0.97 11.10 -1.78
N VAL A 20 -2.00 10.63 -1.06
CA VAL A 20 -3.35 11.21 -1.12
C VAL A 20 -3.39 12.67 -0.64
N PRO A 21 -3.02 13.01 0.62
CA PRO A 21 -3.06 14.40 1.09
C PRO A 21 -2.08 15.28 0.29
N ALA A 22 -0.87 14.79 -0.04
CA ALA A 22 0.08 15.58 -0.81
C ALA A 22 -0.48 16.04 -2.18
N GLY A 23 -1.04 15.10 -2.94
CA GLY A 23 -1.65 15.42 -4.23
C GLY A 23 -2.94 16.25 -4.10
N ARG A 24 -3.80 15.91 -3.14
CA ARG A 24 -5.07 16.62 -2.94
C ARG A 24 -4.88 18.06 -2.48
N LEU A 25 -3.96 18.32 -1.56
CA LEU A 25 -3.68 19.67 -1.05
C LEU A 25 -3.04 20.55 -2.12
N ALA A 26 -2.09 20.01 -2.90
CA ALA A 26 -1.46 20.76 -3.98
C ALA A 26 -2.43 21.14 -5.11
N ILE A 27 -3.42 20.29 -5.43
CA ILE A 27 -4.48 20.60 -6.40
C ILE A 27 -5.51 21.58 -5.81
N LEU A 28 -5.78 21.53 -4.50
CA LEU A 28 -6.80 22.35 -3.87
C LEU A 28 -6.46 23.85 -3.91
N ASP A 29 -5.19 24.19 -3.67
CA ASP A 29 -4.69 25.56 -3.71
C ASP A 29 -3.25 25.58 -4.25
N HIS A 30 -3.08 26.18 -5.44
CA HIS A 30 -1.79 26.24 -6.12
C HIS A 30 -0.78 27.16 -5.43
N ASN A 31 -1.21 27.99 -4.47
CA ASN A 31 -0.32 28.84 -3.67
C ASN A 31 0.34 28.07 -2.53
N ILE A 32 -0.23 26.92 -2.11
CA ILE A 32 0.32 26.11 -1.03
C ILE A 32 1.47 25.27 -1.58
N GLN A 33 2.68 25.51 -1.07
CA GLN A 33 3.86 24.70 -1.40
C GLN A 33 3.84 23.41 -0.58
N VAL A 34 3.77 22.26 -1.26
CA VAL A 34 3.73 20.94 -0.62
C VAL A 34 5.01 20.18 -0.97
N LEU A 35 5.73 19.71 0.05
CA LEU A 35 6.88 18.81 -0.11
C LEU A 35 6.52 17.42 0.38
N ILE A 36 6.63 16.42 -0.50
CA ILE A 36 6.58 15.00 -0.10
C ILE A 36 7.98 14.40 -0.13
N ILE A 37 8.38 13.79 0.98
CA ILE A 37 9.70 13.19 1.18
C ILE A 37 9.54 11.67 1.23
N GLU A 38 10.32 10.96 0.42
CA GLU A 38 10.27 9.51 0.29
C GLU A 38 11.67 8.90 0.26
N ALA A 39 11.80 7.68 0.79
CA ALA A 39 13.06 7.00 0.91
C ALA A 39 13.60 6.53 -0.46
N VAL A 40 12.79 6.02 -1.41
CA VAL A 40 13.31 5.50 -2.70
C VAL A 40 12.33 5.73 -3.87
N PHE A 41 12.85 5.87 -5.10
CA PHE A 41 12.04 5.91 -6.33
C PHE A 41 12.53 4.86 -7.34
N ARG A 42 11.73 3.82 -7.61
CA ARG A 42 12.01 2.78 -8.62
C ARG A 42 10.70 2.21 -9.21
N PRO A 43 10.71 1.64 -10.42
CA PRO A 43 9.65 0.75 -10.88
C PRO A 43 9.82 -0.67 -10.29
N GLY A 44 8.73 -1.38 -9.98
CA GLY A 44 8.76 -2.73 -9.41
C GLY A 44 7.82 -3.70 -10.11
N ILE A 45 8.21 -4.98 -10.20
CA ILE A 45 7.38 -6.10 -10.66
C ILE A 45 6.94 -6.86 -9.41
N TYR A 46 5.64 -7.04 -9.22
CA TYR A 46 5.01 -7.27 -7.90
C TYR A 46 5.66 -8.36 -7.04
N LEU A 47 5.86 -9.58 -7.55
CA LEU A 47 6.45 -10.68 -6.79
C LEU A 47 7.96 -10.53 -6.53
N ARG A 48 8.71 -9.98 -7.49
CA ARG A 48 10.17 -9.74 -7.32
C ARG A 48 10.48 -8.76 -6.18
N ASN A 49 9.51 -7.95 -5.77
CA ASN A 49 9.70 -6.97 -4.72
C ASN A 49 9.83 -7.58 -3.31
N MET A 50 9.39 -8.83 -3.12
CA MET A 50 9.52 -9.56 -1.85
C MET A 50 10.77 -10.44 -1.79
N LYS A 51 11.52 -10.52 -2.89
CA LYS A 51 12.87 -11.07 -2.84
C LYS A 51 13.66 -10.28 -1.84
N LEU A 52 14.50 -11.01 -1.16
CA LEU A 52 15.03 -10.57 0.08
C LEU A 52 16.19 -9.55 -0.17
N ASP A 53 16.85 -9.65 -1.31
CA ASP A 53 17.75 -8.66 -1.92
C ASP A 53 17.03 -7.47 -2.59
N SER A 54 15.71 -7.37 -2.45
CA SER A 54 14.90 -6.35 -3.12
C SER A 54 15.29 -4.93 -2.71
N LYS A 55 15.43 -4.07 -3.72
CA LYS A 55 15.66 -2.63 -3.55
C LYS A 55 14.37 -1.82 -3.40
N THR A 56 13.20 -2.47 -3.35
CA THR A 56 11.88 -1.85 -3.26
C THR A 56 11.15 -2.16 -1.96
N ALA A 57 11.73 -2.99 -1.09
CA ALA A 57 11.22 -3.34 0.22
C ALA A 57 12.31 -3.22 1.30
N SER A 58 11.90 -3.12 2.55
CA SER A 58 12.74 -3.24 3.74
C SER A 58 12.22 -4.39 4.58
N PHE A 59 13.13 -5.23 5.08
CA PHE A 59 12.80 -6.43 5.84
C PHE A 59 13.15 -6.22 7.31
N TYR A 60 12.13 -6.14 8.17
CA TYR A 60 12.29 -5.95 9.60
C TYR A 60 12.30 -7.31 10.30
N ASN A 61 13.38 -7.62 11.03
CA ASN A 61 13.45 -8.83 11.84
C ASN A 61 12.87 -8.58 13.23
N SER A 62 12.04 -9.51 13.71
CA SER A 62 11.64 -9.56 15.11
C SER A 62 12.71 -10.20 15.99
N HIS A 63 12.54 -10.09 17.31
CA HIS A 63 13.18 -11.00 18.25
C HIS A 63 12.68 -12.44 18.05
N PRO A 64 13.46 -13.47 18.45
CA PRO A 64 12.96 -14.84 18.53
C PRO A 64 11.67 -14.92 19.34
N SER A 65 10.74 -15.76 18.93
CA SER A 65 9.49 -16.02 19.65
C SER A 65 9.35 -17.49 19.98
N GLU A 66 9.07 -17.83 21.24
CA GLU A 66 8.75 -19.20 21.65
C GLU A 66 7.50 -19.72 20.94
N TRP A 67 6.53 -18.83 20.66
CA TRP A 67 5.32 -19.11 19.89
C TRP A 67 5.57 -19.41 18.41
N LEU A 68 6.81 -19.24 17.94
CA LEU A 68 7.24 -19.54 16.58
C LEU A 68 8.39 -20.57 16.56
N ASP A 69 8.48 -21.42 17.59
CA ASP A 69 9.55 -22.41 17.78
C ASP A 69 10.95 -21.77 17.70
N GLY A 70 11.11 -20.60 18.34
CA GLY A 70 12.36 -19.85 18.38
C GLY A 70 12.70 -19.08 17.10
N ARG A 71 11.86 -19.13 16.06
CA ARG A 71 12.10 -18.37 14.83
C ARG A 71 11.97 -16.86 15.05
N ARG A 72 12.68 -16.11 14.21
CA ARG A 72 12.52 -14.65 14.05
C ARG A 72 11.60 -14.39 12.87
N ALA A 73 10.51 -13.68 13.08
CA ALA A 73 9.63 -13.27 12.01
C ALA A 73 10.30 -12.16 11.17
N ILE A 74 10.22 -12.28 9.85
CA ILE A 74 10.61 -11.23 8.92
C ILE A 74 9.34 -10.50 8.46
N VAL A 75 9.28 -9.19 8.71
CA VAL A 75 8.14 -8.35 8.34
C VAL A 75 8.56 -7.39 7.22
N PRO A 76 8.26 -7.70 5.95
CA PRO A 76 8.55 -6.80 4.85
C PRO A 76 7.62 -5.59 4.86
N CYS A 77 8.14 -4.42 4.51
CA CYS A 77 7.34 -3.26 4.13
C CYS A 77 7.92 -2.56 2.91
N ALA A 78 7.10 -1.82 2.19
CA ALA A 78 7.55 -1.09 1.01
C ALA A 78 8.60 -0.02 1.36
N HIS A 79 9.61 0.10 0.51
CA HIS A 79 10.67 1.10 0.55
C HIS A 79 10.79 1.73 -0.83
N ILE A 80 9.75 2.47 -1.23
CA ILE A 80 9.58 3.01 -2.58
C ILE A 80 8.43 4.03 -2.61
N LEU A 81 8.49 5.01 -3.50
CA LEU A 81 7.37 5.92 -3.78
C LEU A 81 6.12 5.15 -4.21
N GLY A 82 4.98 5.53 -3.63
CA GLY A 82 3.71 4.80 -3.67
C GLY A 82 3.56 3.78 -2.54
N GLY A 83 4.65 3.44 -1.85
CA GLY A 83 4.68 2.45 -0.78
C GLY A 83 4.10 1.11 -1.23
N GLY A 84 3.23 0.53 -0.40
CA GLY A 84 2.59 -0.75 -0.70
C GLY A 84 1.89 -0.78 -2.06
N SER A 85 1.27 0.31 -2.53
CA SER A 85 0.59 0.29 -3.84
C SER A 85 1.52 0.09 -5.03
N SER A 86 2.83 0.28 -4.87
CA SER A 86 3.82 0.05 -5.92
C SER A 86 4.30 -1.41 -5.97
N ILE A 87 4.10 -2.19 -4.91
CA ILE A 87 4.68 -3.55 -4.78
C ILE A 87 3.69 -4.64 -4.34
N ASN A 88 2.50 -4.29 -3.85
CA ASN A 88 1.51 -5.22 -3.31
C ASN A 88 0.96 -6.19 -4.37
N PHE A 89 0.17 -7.16 -3.93
CA PHE A 89 -0.52 -8.14 -4.77
C PHE A 89 -1.71 -7.57 -5.55
N MET A 90 -1.92 -6.25 -5.52
CA MET A 90 -2.99 -5.56 -6.24
C MET A 90 -4.41 -6.03 -5.91
N MET A 91 -4.64 -6.85 -4.89
CA MET A 91 -5.98 -7.27 -4.50
C MET A 91 -6.80 -6.06 -4.04
N TYR A 92 -8.01 -5.92 -4.58
CA TYR A 92 -8.98 -4.94 -4.13
C TYR A 92 -9.91 -5.61 -3.11
N THR A 93 -9.90 -5.10 -1.89
CA THR A 93 -10.73 -5.63 -0.81
C THR A 93 -11.14 -4.46 0.08
N ARG A 94 -12.40 -4.44 0.48
CA ARG A 94 -12.95 -3.45 1.41
C ARG A 94 -13.19 -4.11 2.77
N ALA A 95 -12.92 -3.33 3.82
CA ALA A 95 -13.32 -3.65 5.18
C ALA A 95 -14.85 -3.74 5.30
N SER A 96 -15.35 -4.45 6.30
CA SER A 96 -16.78 -4.44 6.64
C SER A 96 -17.17 -3.12 7.29
N ALA A 97 -18.46 -2.79 7.29
CA ALA A 97 -18.98 -1.55 7.86
C ALA A 97 -18.69 -1.41 9.36
N SER A 98 -18.80 -2.51 10.11
CA SER A 98 -18.47 -2.55 11.54
C SER A 98 -17.04 -2.12 11.81
N ASP A 99 -16.10 -2.44 10.92
CA ASP A 99 -14.66 -2.19 11.15
C ASP A 99 -14.36 -0.69 11.30
N TYR A 100 -15.10 0.17 10.59
CA TYR A 100 -14.97 1.62 10.72
C TYR A 100 -15.79 2.17 11.89
N ASP A 101 -17.00 1.65 12.11
CA ASP A 101 -17.86 2.09 13.21
C ASP A 101 -17.23 1.77 14.58
N ASP A 102 -16.51 0.64 14.67
CA ASP A 102 -15.79 0.19 15.86
C ASP A 102 -14.54 1.04 16.18
N PHE A 103 -14.12 1.95 15.29
CA PHE A 103 -13.15 2.99 15.67
C PHE A 103 -13.71 3.92 16.75
N LYS A 104 -15.03 4.01 16.90
CA LYS A 104 -15.72 4.83 17.91
C LYS A 104 -15.25 6.29 17.91
N ALA A 105 -14.96 6.81 16.71
CA ALA A 105 -14.39 8.14 16.50
C ALA A 105 -15.27 8.97 15.56
N LYS A 106 -15.53 10.22 15.95
CA LYS A 106 -16.29 11.19 15.13
C LYS A 106 -15.59 11.41 13.78
N GLY A 107 -16.33 11.38 12.68
CA GLY A 107 -15.78 11.51 11.32
C GLY A 107 -15.29 10.20 10.71
N TRP A 108 -15.31 9.10 11.47
CA TRP A 108 -14.78 7.79 11.06
C TRP A 108 -15.83 6.69 10.98
N THR A 109 -17.11 7.01 11.17
CA THR A 109 -18.18 6.02 10.93
C THR A 109 -18.25 5.64 9.46
N THR A 110 -18.71 4.43 9.15
CA THR A 110 -18.88 3.97 7.76
C THR A 110 -19.69 4.95 6.94
N LYS A 111 -20.78 5.48 7.52
CA LYS A 111 -21.65 6.47 6.87
C LYS A 111 -20.88 7.74 6.47
N GLU A 112 -20.02 8.24 7.34
CA GLU A 112 -19.19 9.42 7.08
C GLU A 112 -18.08 9.15 6.06
N LEU A 113 -17.58 7.90 5.99
CA LEU A 113 -16.50 7.51 5.10
C LEU A 113 -16.94 7.10 3.68
N ILE A 114 -18.19 6.67 3.46
CA ILE A 114 -18.71 6.29 2.13
C ILE A 114 -18.40 7.34 1.03
N PRO A 115 -18.64 8.65 1.24
CA PRO A 115 -18.28 9.66 0.24
C PRO A 115 -16.79 9.65 -0.14
N PHE A 116 -15.90 9.39 0.82
CA PHE A 116 -14.44 9.30 0.59
C PHE A 116 -14.04 7.98 -0.07
N MET A 117 -14.73 6.88 0.25
CA MET A 117 -14.58 5.60 -0.46
C MET A 117 -14.88 5.79 -1.95
N LYS A 118 -16.02 6.42 -2.27
CA LYS A 118 -16.41 6.71 -3.66
C LYS A 118 -15.49 7.73 -4.34
N LYS A 119 -14.94 8.69 -3.59
CA LYS A 119 -14.10 9.77 -4.14
C LYS A 119 -12.75 9.29 -4.68
N HIS A 120 -12.19 8.21 -4.12
CA HIS A 120 -10.87 7.72 -4.56
C HIS A 120 -10.96 6.70 -5.68
N GLU A 121 -12.10 6.02 -5.83
CA GLU A 121 -12.31 4.88 -6.72
C GLU A 121 -12.88 5.26 -8.11
N ALA A 122 -12.35 4.60 -9.14
CA ALA A 122 -12.98 4.42 -10.43
C ALA A 122 -13.17 2.91 -10.68
N TYR A 123 -14.40 2.46 -10.46
CA TYR A 123 -14.81 1.06 -10.51
C TYR A 123 -15.16 0.65 -11.94
N GLN A 124 -14.30 -0.17 -12.54
CA GLN A 124 -14.36 -0.51 -13.97
C GLN A 124 -14.91 -1.92 -14.22
N ARG A 125 -16.01 -2.27 -13.53
CA ARG A 125 -16.74 -3.53 -13.70
C ARG A 125 -18.25 -3.32 -13.59
N ALA A 126 -19.04 -4.30 -14.03
CA ALA A 126 -20.51 -4.28 -13.90
C ALA A 126 -20.90 -4.33 -12.41
N CYS A 127 -21.72 -3.39 -11.94
CA CYS A 127 -21.97 -3.17 -10.51
C CYS A 127 -23.47 -2.99 -10.26
N ASN A 128 -24.05 -3.92 -9.48
CA ASN A 128 -25.47 -3.90 -9.10
C ASN A 128 -25.74 -2.87 -7.99
N ASN A 129 -24.73 -2.54 -7.18
CA ASN A 129 -24.81 -1.67 -6.02
C ASN A 129 -24.08 -0.32 -6.23
N ARG A 130 -24.33 0.36 -7.36
CA ARG A 130 -23.65 1.61 -7.78
C ARG A 130 -23.62 2.72 -6.73
N GLY A 131 -24.55 2.70 -5.77
CA GLY A 131 -24.57 3.62 -4.62
C GLY A 131 -23.33 3.54 -3.74
N LEU A 132 -22.66 2.38 -3.68
CA LEU A 132 -21.52 2.09 -2.79
C LEU A 132 -20.15 2.35 -3.41
N HIS A 133 -20.06 2.42 -4.74
CA HIS A 133 -18.80 2.52 -5.48
C HIS A 133 -18.60 3.88 -6.17
N GLY A 134 -17.33 4.24 -6.36
CA GLY A 134 -16.89 5.41 -7.10
C GLY A 134 -16.61 5.10 -8.57
N PHE A 135 -16.92 6.03 -9.47
CA PHE A 135 -16.71 5.83 -10.93
C PHE A 135 -15.82 6.89 -11.58
N LYS A 136 -15.29 7.84 -10.79
CA LYS A 136 -14.53 9.01 -11.29
C LYS A 136 -13.24 9.27 -10.53
N GLY A 137 -12.91 8.42 -9.56
CA GLY A 137 -11.73 8.56 -8.74
C GLY A 137 -10.42 8.25 -9.48
N PRO A 138 -9.28 8.65 -8.91
CA PRO A 138 -7.99 8.46 -9.55
C PRO A 138 -7.47 7.00 -9.49
N ILE A 139 -7.94 6.18 -8.54
CA ILE A 139 -7.55 4.76 -8.39
C ILE A 139 -8.52 3.89 -9.19
N LYS A 140 -8.00 3.14 -10.17
CA LYS A 140 -8.83 2.31 -11.06
C LYS A 140 -8.84 0.87 -10.56
N VAL A 141 -10.02 0.28 -10.53
CA VAL A 141 -10.26 -1.07 -10.03
C VAL A 141 -10.95 -1.88 -11.13
N SER A 142 -10.44 -3.06 -11.44
CA SER A 142 -10.99 -3.93 -12.49
C SER A 142 -10.62 -5.40 -12.24
N PHE A 143 -11.09 -6.31 -13.07
CA PHE A 143 -10.61 -7.71 -13.08
C PHE A 143 -9.22 -7.86 -13.70
N GLY A 144 -8.60 -6.78 -14.20
CA GLY A 144 -7.44 -6.83 -15.08
C GLY A 144 -7.84 -7.12 -16.52
N ASN A 145 -6.83 -7.38 -17.37
CA ASN A 145 -7.03 -7.72 -18.79
C ASN A 145 -6.74 -9.20 -19.08
N TYR A 146 -6.72 -10.03 -18.05
CA TYR A 146 -6.62 -11.48 -18.12
C TYR A 146 -7.14 -12.11 -16.84
N THR A 147 -7.91 -13.19 -16.97
CA THR A 147 -8.40 -14.02 -15.86
C THR A 147 -8.00 -15.46 -16.15
N TYR A 148 -7.30 -16.11 -15.22
CA TYR A 148 -6.90 -17.50 -15.35
C TYR A 148 -8.12 -18.44 -15.21
N PRO A 149 -8.16 -19.57 -15.94
CA PRO A 149 -9.27 -20.53 -15.85
C PRO A 149 -9.55 -21.05 -14.43
N VAL A 150 -8.51 -21.13 -13.59
CA VAL A 150 -8.60 -21.53 -12.18
C VAL A 150 -9.62 -20.71 -11.38
N MET A 151 -9.93 -19.48 -11.81
CA MET A 151 -10.99 -18.67 -11.21
C MET A 151 -12.33 -19.41 -11.21
N GLN A 152 -12.75 -19.90 -12.38
CA GLN A 152 -14.01 -20.63 -12.52
C GLN A 152 -13.94 -22.01 -11.88
N ASP A 153 -12.77 -22.66 -11.91
CA ASP A 153 -12.57 -23.96 -11.26
C ASP A 153 -12.70 -23.82 -9.73
N PHE A 154 -12.14 -22.77 -9.13
CA PHE A 154 -12.27 -22.46 -7.71
C PHE A 154 -13.74 -22.28 -7.30
N LEU A 155 -14.49 -21.43 -8.01
CA LEU A 155 -15.91 -21.17 -7.70
C LEU A 155 -16.81 -22.40 -7.86
N ARG A 156 -16.46 -23.35 -8.74
CA ARG A 156 -17.18 -24.62 -8.87
C ARG A 156 -16.78 -25.62 -7.78
N ALA A 157 -15.53 -25.61 -7.35
CA ALA A 157 -15.02 -26.55 -6.34
C ALA A 157 -15.60 -26.27 -4.94
N SER A 158 -15.96 -25.03 -4.64
CA SER A 158 -16.56 -24.59 -3.37
C SER A 158 -18.08 -24.76 -3.31
N GLU A 159 -18.77 -24.94 -4.44
CA GLU A 159 -20.22 -25.08 -4.51
C GLU A 159 -20.74 -26.22 -3.60
N PRO A 160 -20.14 -27.43 -3.56
CA PRO A 160 -20.56 -28.49 -2.64
C PRO A 160 -20.36 -28.16 -1.16
N SER A 161 -19.47 -27.21 -0.83
CA SER A 161 -19.25 -26.72 0.54
C SER A 161 -20.33 -25.73 0.99
N GLY A 162 -21.29 -25.39 0.12
CA GLY A 162 -22.43 -24.54 0.45
C GLY A 162 -22.10 -23.04 0.51
N ILE A 163 -20.95 -22.61 -0.02
CA ILE A 163 -20.54 -21.20 -0.02
C ILE A 163 -21.11 -20.51 -1.28
N PRO A 164 -22.03 -19.54 -1.15
CA PRO A 164 -22.64 -18.93 -2.33
C PRO A 164 -21.70 -17.92 -3.02
N VAL A 165 -21.88 -17.75 -4.34
CA VAL A 165 -21.17 -16.75 -5.13
C VAL A 165 -21.96 -15.43 -5.15
N THR A 166 -21.27 -14.31 -4.96
CA THR A 166 -21.84 -12.94 -5.04
C THR A 166 -21.23 -12.15 -6.21
N ASP A 167 -21.95 -11.13 -6.68
CA ASP A 167 -21.40 -10.17 -7.64
C ASP A 167 -20.48 -9.15 -6.96
N ASP A 168 -20.62 -8.92 -5.65
CA ASP A 168 -19.77 -8.01 -4.88
C ASP A 168 -19.62 -8.44 -3.43
N LEU A 169 -18.45 -8.98 -3.11
CA LEU A 169 -18.05 -9.34 -1.76
C LEU A 169 -17.47 -8.14 -1.00
N GLN A 170 -17.29 -7.01 -1.70
CA GLN A 170 -16.72 -5.76 -1.20
C GLN A 170 -17.80 -4.70 -0.93
N ASP A 171 -19.03 -5.13 -0.64
CA ASP A 171 -20.23 -4.33 -0.42
C ASP A 171 -20.36 -3.75 1.01
N LEU A 172 -19.34 -3.94 1.86
CA LEU A 172 -19.27 -3.57 3.29
C LEU A 172 -20.11 -4.44 4.25
N VAL A 173 -20.99 -5.33 3.77
CA VAL A 173 -21.92 -6.08 4.63
C VAL A 173 -21.75 -7.59 4.53
N THR A 174 -21.28 -8.09 3.39
CA THR A 174 -21.05 -9.49 3.10
C THR A 174 -19.90 -10.06 3.95
N ARG A 175 -20.13 -11.23 4.55
CA ARG A 175 -19.16 -11.89 5.45
C ARG A 175 -18.90 -13.38 5.17
N HIS A 176 -19.77 -14.05 4.43
CA HIS A 176 -19.67 -15.48 4.12
C HIS A 176 -20.16 -15.76 2.70
N LEU A 177 -19.31 -15.53 1.69
CA LEU A 177 -19.61 -15.66 0.25
C LEU A 177 -18.27 -15.79 -0.54
N GLU A 178 -18.34 -16.03 -1.84
CA GLU A 178 -17.22 -16.02 -2.79
C GLU A 178 -17.42 -15.02 -3.94
N GLU A 179 -16.32 -14.55 -4.56
CA GLU A 179 -16.38 -13.72 -5.76
C GLU A 179 -15.22 -13.98 -6.74
N HIS A 180 -15.42 -13.58 -8.00
CA HIS A 180 -14.31 -13.25 -8.90
C HIS A 180 -13.60 -12.03 -8.31
N TRP A 181 -12.33 -12.17 -7.93
CA TRP A 181 -11.65 -11.16 -7.12
C TRP A 181 -11.12 -9.98 -7.95
N LEU A 182 -11.39 -8.76 -7.47
CA LEU A 182 -10.98 -7.52 -8.13
C LEU A 182 -9.54 -7.12 -7.85
N LYS A 183 -9.02 -6.27 -8.74
CA LYS A 183 -7.62 -5.86 -8.80
C LYS A 183 -7.48 -4.35 -8.93
N LEU A 184 -6.45 -3.80 -8.30
CA LEU A 184 -5.96 -2.43 -8.46
C LEU A 184 -5.20 -2.29 -9.79
N ILE A 185 -5.87 -2.60 -10.89
CA ILE A 185 -5.36 -2.52 -12.26
C ILE A 185 -6.34 -1.68 -13.08
N ASN A 186 -5.81 -0.71 -13.82
CA ASN A 186 -6.58 0.03 -14.81
C ASN A 186 -6.77 -0.84 -16.05
N ARG A 187 -8.01 -1.27 -16.34
CA ARG A 187 -8.34 -2.09 -17.52
C ARG A 187 -7.98 -1.40 -18.83
N ASP A 188 -8.10 -0.07 -18.90
CA ASP A 188 -7.88 0.68 -20.15
C ASP A 188 -6.41 0.68 -20.56
N ALA A 189 -5.50 0.58 -19.59
CA ALA A 189 -4.05 0.65 -19.81
C ALA A 189 -3.31 -0.66 -19.49
N GLY A 190 -3.94 -1.63 -18.83
CA GLY A 190 -3.28 -2.82 -18.31
C GLY A 190 -2.21 -2.52 -17.25
N ARG A 191 -2.32 -1.39 -16.54
CA ARG A 191 -1.31 -0.90 -15.60
C ARG A 191 -1.82 -0.93 -14.16
N ARG A 192 -0.91 -1.25 -13.23
CA ARG A 192 -1.10 -1.08 -11.78
C ARG A 192 -1.62 0.31 -11.43
N SER A 193 -2.67 0.36 -10.62
CA SER A 193 -3.25 1.58 -10.04
C SER A 193 -2.52 1.96 -8.75
N GLY A 194 -1.33 2.56 -8.88
CA GLY A 194 -0.52 3.01 -7.75
C GLY A 194 -0.84 4.43 -7.27
N ALA A 195 -0.76 4.68 -5.97
CA ALA A 195 -1.06 5.98 -5.36
C ALA A 195 -0.13 7.10 -5.87
N ALA A 196 1.15 6.79 -6.12
CA ALA A 196 2.11 7.75 -6.66
C ALA A 196 1.71 8.27 -8.05
N HIS A 197 1.34 7.37 -8.97
CA HIS A 197 0.85 7.75 -10.29
C HIS A 197 -0.47 8.52 -10.19
N ALA A 198 -1.37 8.05 -9.33
CA ALA A 198 -2.72 8.58 -9.18
C ALA A 198 -2.76 10.00 -8.58
N TYR A 199 -1.88 10.32 -7.64
CA TYR A 199 -1.94 11.57 -6.86
C TYR A 199 -0.69 12.45 -6.96
N ILE A 200 0.50 11.89 -7.20
CA ILE A 200 1.74 12.67 -7.24
C ILE A 200 2.09 13.04 -8.68
N HIS A 201 2.31 12.04 -9.54
CA HIS A 201 2.73 12.29 -10.92
C HIS A 201 1.64 13.02 -11.73
N SER A 202 0.37 12.66 -11.52
CA SER A 202 -0.79 13.33 -12.14
C SER A 202 -0.96 14.79 -11.72
N THR A 203 -0.54 15.15 -10.51
CA THR A 203 -0.58 16.53 -9.99
C THR A 203 0.60 17.32 -10.51
N ARG A 204 1.81 16.77 -10.45
CA ARG A 204 3.04 17.40 -10.95
C ARG A 204 3.05 17.64 -12.46
N SER A 205 2.21 16.94 -13.22
CA SER A 205 2.03 17.22 -14.66
C SER A 205 1.11 18.42 -14.93
N LYS A 206 0.47 18.98 -13.90
CA LYS A 206 -0.50 20.08 -13.99
C LYS A 206 -0.10 21.31 -13.18
N CYS A 207 0.63 21.10 -12.09
CA CYS A 207 0.98 22.13 -11.11
C CYS A 207 2.45 21.99 -10.70
N ASP A 208 3.08 23.10 -10.32
CA ASP A 208 4.48 23.19 -9.92
C ASP A 208 4.70 23.33 -8.40
N ASN A 209 3.63 23.52 -7.62
CA ASN A 209 3.64 23.67 -6.17
C ASN A 209 3.79 22.35 -5.39
N LEU A 210 3.87 21.20 -6.07
CA LEU A 210 4.12 19.89 -5.46
C LEU A 210 5.57 19.41 -5.71
N HIS A 211 6.37 19.51 -4.66
CA HIS A 211 7.78 19.10 -4.63
C HIS A 211 7.91 17.65 -4.19
N LEU A 212 8.74 16.88 -4.89
CA LEU A 212 9.04 15.49 -4.57
C LEU A 212 10.52 15.33 -4.25
N ARG A 213 10.83 14.85 -3.05
CA ARG A 213 12.19 14.52 -2.61
C ARG A 213 12.31 13.02 -2.31
N CYS A 214 12.82 12.26 -3.26
CA CYS A 214 13.12 10.84 -3.08
C CYS A 214 14.54 10.62 -2.52
N ASN A 215 14.93 9.36 -2.25
CA ASN A 215 16.27 9.00 -1.77
C ASN A 215 16.65 9.71 -0.46
N THR A 216 15.63 10.03 0.36
CA THR A 216 15.77 10.86 1.56
C THR A 216 14.94 10.25 2.68
N LYS A 217 15.60 9.79 3.75
CA LYS A 217 14.94 9.24 4.93
C LYS A 217 14.65 10.37 5.92
N VAL A 218 13.42 10.43 6.42
CA VAL A 218 13.07 11.33 7.53
C VAL A 218 13.62 10.72 8.83
N ASP A 219 14.41 11.50 9.54
CA ASP A 219 15.01 11.12 10.83
C ASP A 219 14.07 11.47 11.98
N LYS A 220 13.69 12.75 12.08
CA LYS A 220 12.79 13.27 13.12
C LYS A 220 12.05 14.52 12.67
N VAL A 221 10.95 14.80 13.34
CA VAL A 221 10.24 16.08 13.34
C VAL A 221 10.93 17.02 14.33
N ILE A 222 11.14 18.28 13.92
CA ILE A 222 11.68 19.35 14.75
C ILE A 222 10.52 20.09 15.39
N ILE A 223 10.55 20.20 16.71
CA ILE A 223 9.50 20.84 17.51
C ILE A 223 10.12 22.03 18.24
N GLU A 224 9.56 23.21 18.05
CA GLU A 224 9.93 24.46 18.73
C GLU A 224 8.66 24.99 19.43
N ASN A 225 8.73 25.26 20.74
CA ASN A 225 7.62 25.79 21.54
C ASN A 225 6.30 25.01 21.37
N GLY A 226 6.37 23.68 21.37
CA GLY A 226 5.21 22.79 21.21
C GLY A 226 4.66 22.70 19.78
N ARG A 227 5.24 23.41 18.80
CA ARG A 227 4.82 23.37 17.40
C ARG A 227 5.82 22.58 16.55
N ALA A 228 5.34 21.70 15.69
CA ALA A 228 6.16 21.08 14.66
C ALA A 228 6.52 22.14 13.59
N VAL A 229 7.82 22.39 13.38
CA VAL A 229 8.33 23.49 12.54
C VAL A 229 9.12 23.04 11.33
N GLY A 230 9.55 21.79 11.29
CA GLY A 230 10.35 21.24 10.22
C GLY A 230 10.67 19.76 10.43
N VAL A 231 11.42 19.19 9.50
CA VAL A 231 11.88 17.80 9.56
C VAL A 231 13.36 17.72 9.23
N ALA A 232 14.08 16.92 10.01
CA ALA A 232 15.46 16.56 9.72
C ALA A 232 15.48 15.28 8.89
N THR A 233 16.36 15.25 7.90
CA THR A 233 16.48 14.14 6.95
C THR A 233 17.93 13.72 6.75
N VAL A 234 18.12 12.48 6.32
CA VAL A 234 19.42 11.90 5.95
C VAL A 234 19.30 11.17 4.61
N PRO A 235 20.40 11.03 3.84
CA PRO A 235 20.42 10.15 2.67
C PRO A 235 20.07 8.71 3.05
N THR A 236 19.39 7.97 2.17
CA THR A 236 19.12 6.54 2.39
C THR A 236 20.38 5.68 2.29
N ILE A 237 21.36 6.11 1.48
CA ILE A 237 22.67 5.50 1.34
C ILE A 237 23.71 6.58 1.61
N TYR A 238 24.66 6.31 2.50
CA TYR A 238 25.83 7.14 2.77
C TYR A 238 27.03 6.21 3.01
N HIS A 239 28.20 6.60 2.51
CA HIS A 239 29.39 5.74 2.40
C HIS A 239 30.51 6.09 3.40
N SER A 240 30.26 7.00 4.33
CA SER A 240 31.28 7.48 5.27
C SER A 240 31.07 6.95 6.68
N ASP A 241 32.18 6.71 7.39
CA ASP A 241 32.21 6.42 8.84
C ASP A 241 31.82 7.64 9.69
N THR A 242 31.56 8.79 9.05
CA THR A 242 31.07 10.01 9.68
C THR A 242 29.54 10.05 9.71
N ASN A 243 28.99 10.83 10.64
CA ASN A 243 27.54 11.04 10.72
C ASN A 243 26.97 11.45 9.35
N PRO A 244 25.84 10.87 8.91
CA PRO A 244 25.27 11.19 7.62
C PRO A 244 24.93 12.70 7.55
N PRO A 245 25.15 13.35 6.40
CA PRO A 245 24.82 14.76 6.25
C PRO A 245 23.33 14.95 6.50
N ARG A 246 23.00 15.79 7.49
CA ARG A 246 21.62 16.09 7.84
C ARG A 246 21.15 17.30 7.05
N LYS A 247 19.97 17.21 6.44
CA LYS A 247 19.28 18.35 5.82
C LYS A 247 17.96 18.62 6.53
N VAL A 248 17.68 19.89 6.80
CA VAL A 248 16.43 20.34 7.41
C VAL A 248 15.53 20.96 6.35
N TYR A 249 14.25 20.59 6.39
CA TYR A 249 13.18 21.25 5.63
C TYR A 249 12.20 21.88 6.62
N ARG A 250 11.90 23.18 6.50
CA ARG A 250 10.97 23.90 7.37
C ARG A 250 9.54 23.89 6.81
N SER A 251 8.57 23.86 7.71
CA SER A 251 7.14 23.90 7.40
C SER A 251 6.48 25.12 8.05
N ARG A 252 5.81 25.94 7.23
CA ARG A 252 5.05 27.11 7.70
C ARG A 252 3.71 26.73 8.33
N LYS A 253 3.05 25.66 7.87
CA LYS A 253 1.67 25.32 8.24
C LYS A 253 1.54 23.95 8.90
N GLN A 254 1.88 22.87 8.20
CA GLN A 254 1.53 21.51 8.63
C GLN A 254 2.60 20.49 8.29
N ILE A 255 2.87 19.58 9.22
CA ILE A 255 3.66 18.37 8.99
C ILE A 255 2.75 17.15 9.13
N ILE A 256 2.84 16.22 8.17
CA ILE A 256 2.07 14.98 8.12
C ILE A 256 3.06 13.81 8.14
N VAL A 257 2.95 12.92 9.12
CA VAL A 257 3.79 11.72 9.24
C VAL A 257 3.07 10.51 8.65
N SER A 258 3.55 10.03 7.50
CA SER A 258 2.96 8.96 6.69
C SER A 258 3.99 7.89 6.30
N GLY A 259 4.92 7.57 7.20
CA GLY A 259 5.98 6.57 7.00
C GLY A 259 5.50 5.11 7.05
N GLY A 260 4.19 4.89 7.21
CA GLY A 260 3.58 3.57 7.43
C GLY A 260 3.67 3.11 8.89
N THR A 261 2.93 2.06 9.24
CA THR A 261 2.77 1.58 10.62
C THR A 261 4.11 1.32 11.33
N LEU A 262 5.08 0.72 10.63
CA LEU A 262 6.39 0.40 11.21
C LEU A 262 7.30 1.62 11.39
N SER A 263 7.26 2.60 10.47
CA SER A 263 8.25 3.70 10.47
C SER A 263 7.72 5.00 11.08
N SER A 264 6.40 5.24 11.06
CA SER A 264 5.83 6.46 11.65
C SER A 264 6.12 6.54 13.15
N SER A 265 5.99 5.43 13.88
CA SER A 265 6.33 5.36 15.32
C SER A 265 7.82 5.64 15.57
N LEU A 266 8.72 5.10 14.73
CA LEU A 266 10.16 5.37 14.83
C LEU A 266 10.47 6.86 14.66
N VAL A 267 9.86 7.52 13.66
CA VAL A 267 10.01 8.98 13.46
C VAL A 267 9.52 9.74 14.69
N LEU A 268 8.36 9.38 15.24
CA LEU A 268 7.81 10.05 16.43
C LEU A 268 8.70 9.85 17.67
N GLN A 269 9.20 8.64 17.90
CA GLN A 269 10.14 8.34 19.00
C GLN A 269 11.44 9.16 18.86
N GLN A 270 12.03 9.24 17.66
CA GLN A 270 13.20 10.08 17.39
C GLN A 270 12.89 11.59 17.53
N SER A 271 11.61 11.96 17.43
CA SER A 271 11.09 13.32 17.69
C SER A 271 10.76 13.57 19.15
N ARG A 272 11.04 12.61 20.06
CA ARG A 272 10.67 12.64 21.49
C ARG A 272 9.15 12.69 21.73
N ILE A 273 8.37 12.10 20.83
CA ILE A 273 6.92 11.89 20.98
C ILE A 273 6.68 10.40 21.22
N GLY A 274 6.20 10.05 22.41
CA GLY A 274 5.96 8.67 22.84
C GLY A 274 6.63 8.36 24.18
N SER A 275 6.54 7.11 24.63
CA SER A 275 7.22 6.67 25.85
C SER A 275 8.73 6.54 25.61
N LEU A 276 9.52 7.19 26.46
CA LEU A 276 10.93 6.86 26.68
C LEU A 276 10.96 5.55 27.50
N PRO A 277 11.82 4.54 27.21
CA PRO A 277 13.17 4.68 26.63
C PRO A 277 13.50 3.73 25.45
N TYR A 278 12.53 3.25 24.67
CA TYR A 278 12.84 2.27 23.60
C TYR A 278 13.32 2.93 22.30
N ILE A 279 14.64 2.98 22.09
CA ILE A 279 15.28 3.18 20.78
C ILE A 279 15.96 1.86 20.39
N LEU A 280 15.35 1.09 19.49
CA LEU A 280 15.95 -0.11 18.90
C LEU A 280 16.20 0.12 17.40
N CYS A 281 17.43 -0.20 16.96
CA CYS A 281 17.87 -0.14 15.57
C CYS A 281 18.05 -1.58 15.07
N LEU A 282 17.33 -2.01 14.03
CA LEU A 282 17.49 -3.34 13.43
C LEU A 282 17.39 -3.26 11.89
N ARG A 283 18.32 -3.94 11.20
CA ARG A 283 18.40 -4.18 9.75
C ARG A 283 18.50 -5.69 9.51
N ALA A 284 18.01 -6.18 8.38
CA ALA A 284 18.23 -7.56 7.95
C ALA A 284 18.30 -7.71 6.43
N ASN A 285 19.14 -8.65 5.98
CA ASN A 285 19.25 -9.14 4.61
C ASN A 285 18.80 -10.61 4.55
N PRO A 286 18.18 -11.08 3.45
CA PRO A 286 17.55 -12.39 3.48
C PRO A 286 17.71 -13.23 2.16
N ASP A 287 17.38 -14.53 2.16
CA ASP A 287 17.35 -15.42 0.97
C ASP A 287 16.13 -16.37 0.94
N VAL A 288 15.78 -16.84 -0.28
CA VAL A 288 14.85 -17.93 -0.74
C VAL A 288 13.47 -17.56 -1.38
N GLU A 289 13.04 -18.35 -2.39
CA GLU A 289 12.31 -18.02 -3.65
C GLU A 289 11.02 -18.89 -3.91
N SER A 290 9.96 -18.39 -4.62
CA SER A 290 9.18 -19.07 -5.72
C SER A 290 7.99 -18.26 -6.39
N PHE A 291 7.67 -18.54 -7.68
CA PHE A 291 6.39 -18.45 -8.47
C PHE A 291 6.70 -18.75 -9.97
N ASP A 292 6.99 -20.01 -10.25
CA ASP A 292 8.30 -20.30 -10.83
C ASP A 292 8.53 -19.90 -12.30
N ASP A 293 7.94 -20.46 -13.35
CA ASP A 293 8.51 -20.25 -14.71
C ASP A 293 8.65 -18.78 -15.20
N PHE A 294 7.69 -17.89 -14.88
CA PHE A 294 7.85 -16.45 -15.19
C PHE A 294 8.78 -15.73 -14.20
N ILE A 295 8.83 -16.17 -12.94
CA ILE A 295 9.74 -15.61 -11.91
C ILE A 295 11.17 -16.09 -12.07
N LEU A 296 11.36 -17.39 -12.25
CA LEU A 296 12.57 -18.12 -12.66
C LEU A 296 13.14 -17.59 -13.97
N GLY A 297 12.31 -16.90 -14.75
CA GLY A 297 12.76 -16.10 -15.87
C GLY A 297 13.06 -16.93 -17.10
N ASP A 298 12.22 -17.91 -17.40
CA ASP A 298 12.18 -18.54 -18.72
C ASP A 298 12.12 -17.43 -19.79
N PRO A 299 13.19 -17.26 -20.61
CA PRO A 299 13.30 -16.11 -21.50
C PRO A 299 12.18 -16.06 -22.54
N ASP A 300 11.69 -17.21 -23.00
CA ASP A 300 10.65 -17.31 -24.03
C ASP A 300 9.27 -16.98 -23.45
N VAL A 301 8.98 -17.44 -22.23
CA VAL A 301 7.78 -17.07 -21.49
C VAL A 301 7.80 -15.57 -21.18
N GLN A 302 8.91 -15.04 -20.65
CA GLN A 302 9.01 -13.61 -20.35
C GLN A 302 8.82 -12.77 -21.61
N LYS A 303 9.55 -13.07 -22.69
CA LYS A 303 9.45 -12.32 -23.94
C LYS A 303 8.02 -12.31 -24.47
N ARG A 304 7.36 -13.47 -24.57
CA ARG A 304 5.97 -13.57 -25.05
C ARG A 304 4.98 -12.81 -24.16
N VAL A 305 5.17 -12.86 -22.84
CA VAL A 305 4.32 -12.17 -21.87
C VAL A 305 4.52 -10.65 -21.93
N PHE A 306 5.77 -10.17 -22.02
CA PHE A 306 6.10 -8.76 -22.20
C PHE A 306 5.64 -8.22 -23.55
N ASP A 307 5.84 -8.96 -24.64
CA ASP A 307 5.42 -8.56 -25.99
C ASP A 307 3.91 -8.32 -26.04
N LYS A 308 3.11 -9.21 -25.45
CA LYS A 308 1.65 -9.05 -25.39
C LYS A 308 1.22 -7.83 -24.56
N TRP A 309 1.89 -7.58 -23.44
CA TRP A 309 1.62 -6.42 -22.58
C TRP A 309 2.03 -5.10 -23.26
N ASN A 310 3.21 -5.05 -23.87
CA ASN A 310 3.71 -3.87 -24.58
C ASN A 310 2.83 -3.52 -25.80
N LEU A 311 2.37 -4.53 -26.55
CA LEU A 311 1.58 -4.31 -27.77
C LEU A 311 0.14 -3.90 -27.50
N LYS A 312 -0.50 -4.45 -26.45
CA LYS A 312 -1.96 -4.33 -26.27
C LYS A 312 -2.39 -3.96 -24.85
N GLY A 313 -1.47 -3.89 -23.88
CA GLY A 313 -1.83 -3.77 -22.46
C GLY A 313 -2.62 -4.98 -21.94
N THR A 314 -2.54 -6.14 -22.62
CA THR A 314 -3.30 -7.36 -22.27
C THR A 314 -2.36 -8.52 -21.94
N GLY A 315 -2.92 -9.63 -21.47
CA GLY A 315 -2.17 -10.85 -21.20
C GLY A 315 -1.72 -10.99 -19.74
N PRO A 316 -0.87 -12.00 -19.44
CA PRO A 316 -0.54 -12.40 -18.06
C PRO A 316 0.09 -11.30 -17.18
N LEU A 317 0.73 -10.28 -17.77
CA LEU A 317 1.26 -9.13 -17.03
C LEU A 317 0.20 -8.09 -16.61
N ALA A 318 -1.01 -8.16 -17.17
CA ALA A 318 -2.12 -7.26 -16.85
C ALA A 318 -3.11 -7.88 -15.83
N THR A 319 -2.62 -8.81 -15.01
CA THR A 319 -3.31 -9.43 -13.87
C THR A 319 -2.31 -9.68 -12.73
N ASN A 320 -2.79 -10.00 -11.53
CA ASN A 320 -1.97 -10.48 -10.41
C ASN A 320 -1.99 -12.01 -10.26
N GLY A 321 -2.80 -12.73 -11.04
CA GLY A 321 -3.00 -14.18 -10.92
C GLY A 321 -3.85 -14.64 -9.73
N ILE A 322 -4.35 -13.71 -8.89
CA ILE A 322 -5.27 -14.00 -7.78
C ILE A 322 -6.67 -13.60 -8.26
N ASP A 323 -7.37 -14.55 -8.86
CA ASP A 323 -8.60 -14.30 -9.61
C ASP A 323 -9.90 -14.74 -8.90
N ALA A 324 -9.82 -15.51 -7.82
CA ALA A 324 -10.95 -15.86 -6.97
C ALA A 324 -10.54 -15.82 -5.50
N GLY A 325 -11.52 -15.73 -4.61
CA GLY A 325 -11.29 -15.85 -3.18
C GLY A 325 -12.61 -15.84 -2.41
N VAL A 326 -12.48 -15.99 -1.09
CA VAL A 326 -13.62 -16.17 -0.18
C VAL A 326 -13.48 -15.25 1.03
N LYS A 327 -14.60 -14.77 1.57
CA LYS A 327 -14.71 -14.42 3.00
C LYS A 327 -15.55 -15.52 3.62
N ILE A 328 -15.03 -16.23 4.62
CA ILE A 328 -15.75 -17.27 5.35
C ILE A 328 -15.96 -16.85 6.81
N ARG A 329 -17.02 -17.38 7.39
CA ARG A 329 -17.30 -17.39 8.83
C ARG A 329 -17.62 -18.82 9.25
N PRO A 330 -17.03 -19.31 10.35
CA PRO A 330 -17.32 -20.65 10.81
C PRO A 330 -18.78 -20.78 11.26
N THR A 331 -19.34 -21.96 11.04
CA THR A 331 -20.60 -22.44 11.61
C THR A 331 -20.46 -22.68 13.11
N GLU A 332 -21.58 -22.85 13.82
CA GLU A 332 -21.55 -23.20 15.25
C GLU A 332 -20.91 -24.58 15.50
N GLU A 333 -21.03 -25.52 14.55
CA GLU A 333 -20.39 -26.84 14.61
C GLU A 333 -18.86 -26.72 14.47
N GLU A 334 -18.38 -25.96 13.48
CA GLU A 334 -16.94 -25.68 13.32
C GLU A 334 -16.38 -24.94 14.53
N LEU A 335 -17.13 -23.99 15.12
CA LEU A 335 -16.74 -23.33 16.37
C LEU A 335 -16.65 -24.31 17.54
N ALA A 336 -17.55 -25.29 17.62
CA ALA A 336 -17.49 -26.33 18.65
C ALA A 336 -16.27 -27.23 18.46
N GLU A 337 -15.95 -27.60 17.22
CA GLU A 337 -14.74 -28.36 16.91
C GLU A 337 -13.47 -27.57 17.25
N MET A 338 -13.39 -26.30 16.86
CA MET A 338 -12.24 -25.43 17.14
C MET A 338 -11.96 -25.29 18.65
N ARG A 339 -12.99 -25.36 19.51
CA ARG A 339 -12.82 -25.36 20.98
C ARG A 339 -12.11 -26.61 21.51
N THR A 340 -12.07 -27.69 20.75
CA THR A 340 -11.36 -28.94 21.12
C THR A 340 -9.90 -28.94 20.68
N TRP A 341 -9.47 -27.96 19.87
CA TRP A 341 -8.11 -27.89 19.39
C TRP A 341 -7.15 -27.57 20.54
N PRO A 342 -5.94 -28.15 20.55
CA PRO A 342 -4.94 -27.84 21.55
C PRO A 342 -4.49 -26.38 21.39
N THR A 343 -5.07 -25.47 22.18
CA THR A 343 -4.54 -24.14 22.40
C THR A 343 -3.60 -24.23 23.61
N ASN A 344 -2.29 -24.21 23.37
CA ASN A 344 -1.27 -24.23 24.42
C ASN A 344 -1.42 -23.09 25.43
#